data_AF-A0A7S1HI62-F1
#
_entry.id   AF-A0A7S1HI62-F1
#
_cell.length_a   1.000
_cell.length_b   1.000
_cell.length_c   1.000
_cell.angle_alpha   90.00
_cell.angle_beta   90.00
_cell.angle_gamma   90.00
#
_symmetry.space_group_name_H-M   'P 1'
#
loop_
_entity.id
_entity.type
_entity.pdbx_description
1 polymer ?
#
loop_
_entity_poly.entity_id
_entity_poly.type
_entity_poly.pdbx_seq_one_letter_code
_entity_poly.pdbx_strand_id
1 'polypeptide(L)'
;DFESEVPSKDFGAAAVSVDGSGRVVVGLNMSLIPYTGWGNLAYALFFGALDDPTSSLSPILLNHPPDAAFQPSAPHSDRLPHLLLHQAMAREQILLSEESSLPVIHSVDHEHFDSSKVRGSPNIALIFFDTFRASPALLAAASRRFDCFVVGSSWNAAMLRARGLPRRSKIFTVIQGVDLDV
;
A
#
# COMPACT_ATOMS: atom_id res chain seq x y z
N ASP A 1 19.04 -11.48 -18.40
CA ASP A 1 17.96 -12.40 -18.02
C ASP A 1 17.71 -12.35 -16.52
N PHE A 2 16.98 -11.32 -16.08
CA PHE A 2 16.47 -11.22 -14.71
C PHE A 2 14.99 -11.60 -14.74
N GLU A 3 14.73 -12.90 -14.88
CA GLU A 3 13.46 -13.46 -14.46
C GLU A 3 13.54 -13.58 -12.93
N SER A 4 13.09 -12.54 -12.24
CA SER A 4 12.81 -12.65 -10.82
C SER A 4 11.62 -13.59 -10.66
N GLU A 5 11.90 -14.86 -10.35
CA GLU A 5 10.90 -15.82 -9.91
C GLU A 5 10.16 -15.23 -8.71
N VAL A 6 8.99 -14.62 -8.98
CA VAL A 6 8.04 -14.25 -7.94
C VAL A 6 7.66 -15.55 -7.24
N PRO A 7 7.99 -15.77 -5.95
CA PRO A 7 7.73 -17.04 -5.31
C PRO A 7 6.22 -17.26 -5.23
N SER A 8 5.67 -18.10 -6.11
CA SER A 8 4.29 -18.57 -6.03
C SER A 8 4.21 -19.57 -4.87
N LYS A 9 3.99 -19.08 -3.66
CA LYS A 9 3.64 -19.91 -2.52
C LYS A 9 2.37 -19.41 -1.87
N ASP A 10 1.37 -20.28 -1.91
CA ASP A 10 0.14 -20.36 -1.12
C ASP A 10 0.05 -19.31 -0.01
N PHE A 11 -0.50 -18.15 -0.36
CA PHE A 11 -1.33 -17.43 0.59
C PHE A 11 -2.50 -18.37 0.85
N GLY A 12 -2.53 -19.03 2.01
CA GLY A 12 -3.58 -19.99 2.36
C GLY A 12 -4.93 -19.40 1.97
N ALA A 13 -5.77 -20.19 1.30
CA ALA A 13 -6.96 -19.76 0.55
C ALA A 13 -7.98 -19.01 1.42
N ALA A 14 -7.66 -17.77 1.78
CA ALA A 14 -8.61 -16.82 2.30
C ALA A 14 -9.55 -16.49 1.14
N ALA A 15 -10.85 -16.49 1.41
CA ALA A 15 -11.83 -16.06 0.43
C ALA A 15 -11.49 -14.64 -0.01
N VAL A 16 -11.00 -14.51 -1.24
CA VAL A 16 -10.66 -13.21 -1.82
C VAL A 16 -11.97 -12.49 -2.10
N SER A 17 -12.16 -11.33 -1.47
CA SER A 17 -13.33 -10.50 -1.75
C SER A 17 -13.22 -9.95 -3.17
N VAL A 18 -14.29 -10.12 -3.94
CA VAL A 18 -14.40 -9.59 -5.30
C VAL A 18 -15.57 -8.63 -5.41
N ASP A 19 -15.43 -7.61 -6.25
CA ASP A 19 -16.53 -6.70 -6.56
C ASP A 19 -17.51 -7.31 -7.58
N GLY A 20 -18.57 -6.57 -7.93
CA GLY A 20 -19.57 -7.01 -8.91
C GLY A 20 -19.04 -7.27 -10.32
N SER A 21 -17.79 -6.90 -10.60
CA SER A 21 -17.08 -7.17 -11.86
C SER A 21 -16.06 -8.31 -11.76
N GLY A 22 -15.96 -8.97 -10.60
CA GLY A 22 -15.02 -10.07 -10.36
C GLY A 22 -13.60 -9.62 -10.02
N ARG A 23 -13.38 -8.32 -9.76
CA ARG A 23 -12.06 -7.76 -9.43
C ARG A 23 -11.81 -7.87 -7.94
N VAL A 24 -10.56 -8.15 -7.55
CA VAL A 24 -10.15 -8.28 -6.15
C VAL A 24 -10.25 -6.93 -5.45
N VAL A 25 -11.03 -6.85 -4.38
CA VAL A 25 -11.16 -5.64 -3.57
C VAL A 25 -9.91 -5.46 -2.71
N VAL A 26 -9.25 -4.30 -2.82
CA VAL A 26 -8.04 -3.98 -2.06
C VAL A 26 -8.20 -2.67 -1.31
N GLY A 27 -7.88 -2.66 -0.01
CA GLY A 27 -7.83 -1.44 0.77
C GLY A 27 -6.54 -0.67 0.51
N LEU A 28 -6.65 0.60 0.12
CA LEU A 28 -5.51 1.51 0.01
C LEU A 28 -5.52 2.49 1.18
N ASN A 29 -4.62 2.26 2.12
CA ASN A 29 -4.33 3.17 3.22
C ASN A 29 -3.11 4.03 2.86
N MET A 30 -3.33 4.98 1.95
CA MET A 30 -2.35 5.95 1.48
C MET A 30 -3.00 7.33 1.41
N SER A 31 -2.22 8.40 1.57
CA SER A 31 -2.74 9.77 1.50
C SER A 31 -2.64 10.30 0.07
N LEU A 32 -3.74 10.82 -0.48
CA LEU A 32 -3.78 11.47 -1.79
C LEU A 32 -3.32 12.94 -1.68
N ILE A 33 -2.06 13.18 -1.29
CA ILE A 33 -1.51 14.55 -1.21
C ILE A 33 -0.91 14.92 -2.58
N PRO A 34 -1.53 15.81 -3.36
CA PRO A 34 -1.03 16.12 -4.70
C PRO A 34 0.39 16.69 -4.65
N TYR A 35 1.18 16.41 -5.69
CA TYR A 35 2.54 16.93 -5.89
C TYR A 35 3.59 16.49 -4.87
N THR A 36 3.28 15.48 -4.07
CA THR A 36 4.28 14.80 -3.21
C THR A 36 4.61 13.43 -3.80
N GLY A 37 5.81 12.90 -3.53
CA GLY A 37 6.18 11.56 -4.02
C GLY A 37 5.16 10.48 -3.60
N TRP A 38 4.84 10.44 -2.29
CA TRP A 38 3.86 9.51 -1.74
C TRP A 38 2.45 9.69 -2.30
N GLY A 39 1.98 10.93 -2.41
CA GLY A 39 0.65 11.17 -2.94
C GLY A 39 0.55 10.88 -4.42
N ASN A 40 1.56 11.24 -5.23
CA ASN A 40 1.60 10.88 -6.65
C ASN A 40 1.57 9.35 -6.85
N LEU A 41 2.30 8.60 -6.03
CA LEU A 41 2.24 7.14 -6.03
C LEU A 41 0.85 6.63 -5.64
N ALA A 42 0.23 7.20 -4.61
CA ALA A 42 -1.12 6.85 -4.20
C ALA A 42 -2.16 7.14 -5.31
N TYR A 43 -2.04 8.27 -6.01
CA TYR A 43 -2.84 8.60 -7.19
C TYR A 43 -2.65 7.58 -8.30
N ALA A 44 -1.40 7.26 -8.65
CA ALA A 44 -1.08 6.29 -9.70
C ALA A 44 -1.64 4.89 -9.37
N LEU A 45 -1.52 4.42 -8.13
CA LEU A 45 -2.07 3.14 -7.71
C LEU A 45 -3.60 3.13 -7.69
N PHE A 46 -4.22 4.15 -7.09
CA PHE A 46 -5.67 4.21 -6.93
C PHE A 46 -6.37 4.42 -8.28
N PHE A 47 -6.03 5.47 -9.02
CA PHE A 47 -6.66 5.76 -10.31
C PHE A 47 -6.17 4.85 -11.42
N GLY A 48 -4.89 4.43 -11.41
CA GLY A 48 -4.40 3.45 -12.38
C GLY A 48 -5.13 2.12 -12.26
N ALA A 49 -5.38 1.64 -11.03
CA ALA A 49 -6.20 0.44 -10.85
C ALA A 49 -7.65 0.68 -11.29
N LEU A 50 -8.26 1.83 -11.01
CA LEU A 50 -9.65 2.11 -11.45
C LEU A 50 -9.80 2.21 -12.97
N ASP A 51 -8.84 2.84 -13.65
CA ASP A 51 -8.93 3.24 -15.05
C ASP A 51 -8.37 2.18 -16.01
N ASP A 52 -7.52 1.27 -15.54
CA ASP A 52 -6.98 0.16 -16.34
C ASP A 52 -8.00 -0.99 -16.44
N PRO A 53 -8.59 -1.26 -17.63
CA PRO A 53 -9.55 -2.35 -17.80
C PRO A 53 -8.92 -3.75 -17.63
N THR A 54 -7.59 -3.85 -17.68
CA THR A 54 -6.86 -5.10 -17.47
C THR A 54 -6.51 -5.32 -15.99
N SER A 55 -6.65 -4.30 -15.15
CA SER A 55 -6.38 -4.41 -13.73
C SER A 55 -7.40 -5.32 -13.05
N SER A 56 -6.91 -6.37 -12.40
CA SER A 56 -7.70 -7.28 -11.57
C SER A 56 -8.06 -6.69 -10.20
N LEU A 57 -7.72 -5.43 -9.91
CA LEU A 57 -7.86 -4.81 -8.59
C LEU A 57 -8.98 -3.76 -8.57
N SER A 58 -9.79 -3.77 -7.51
CA SER A 58 -10.83 -2.79 -7.22
C SER A 58 -10.46 -2.05 -5.93
N PRO A 59 -9.81 -0.88 -6.01
CA PRO A 59 -9.26 -0.23 -4.84
C PRO A 59 -10.32 0.54 -4.06
N ILE A 60 -10.29 0.42 -2.72
CA ILE A 60 -11.08 1.24 -1.79
C ILE A 60 -10.11 2.12 -1.01
N LEU A 61 -10.29 3.43 -1.05
CA LEU A 61 -9.45 4.35 -0.29
C LEU A 61 -9.87 4.35 1.19
N LEU A 62 -8.99 3.94 2.09
CA LEU A 62 -9.28 3.86 3.52
C LEU A 62 -9.04 5.19 4.25
N ASN A 63 -8.05 5.96 3.82
CA ASN A 63 -7.78 7.28 4.40
C ASN A 63 -8.78 8.33 3.95
N HIS A 64 -8.91 9.37 4.78
CA HIS A 64 -9.55 10.59 4.35
C HIS A 64 -8.54 11.39 3.50
N PRO A 65 -8.86 11.73 2.24
CA PRO A 65 -8.01 12.62 1.46
C PRO A 65 -7.88 13.98 2.13
N PRO A 66 -6.71 14.62 2.05
CA PRO A 66 -6.55 16.00 2.52
C PRO A 66 -7.34 16.99 1.65
N ASP A 67 -7.65 18.17 2.17
CA ASP A 67 -8.33 19.24 1.41
C ASP A 67 -7.64 19.60 0.09
N ALA A 68 -6.30 19.47 0.05
CA ALA A 68 -5.50 19.68 -1.14
C ALA A 68 -5.91 18.75 -2.31
N ALA A 69 -6.40 17.54 -2.03
CA ALA A 69 -6.84 16.57 -3.04
C ALA A 69 -8.11 17.00 -3.80
N PHE A 70 -8.88 17.93 -3.23
CA PHE A 70 -10.13 18.44 -3.80
C PHE A 70 -9.97 19.79 -4.51
N GLN A 71 -8.77 20.38 -4.51
CA GLN A 71 -8.51 21.62 -5.23
C GLN A 71 -8.59 21.37 -6.74
N PRO A 72 -9.12 22.31 -7.56
CA PRO A 72 -9.25 22.12 -9.01
C PRO A 72 -7.94 21.82 -9.76
N SER A 73 -6.80 22.17 -9.18
CA SER A 73 -5.49 21.86 -9.75
C SER A 73 -5.03 20.43 -9.47
N ALA A 74 -5.61 19.76 -8.46
CA ALA A 74 -5.21 18.42 -8.06
C ALA A 74 -5.65 17.37 -9.11
N PRO A 75 -4.86 16.30 -9.31
CA PRO A 75 -5.25 15.22 -10.20
C PRO A 75 -6.61 14.62 -9.79
N HIS A 76 -7.50 14.43 -10.77
CA HIS A 76 -8.81 13.77 -10.57
C HIS A 76 -9.70 14.42 -9.50
N SER A 77 -9.52 15.70 -9.20
CA SER A 77 -10.28 16.44 -8.18
C SER A 77 -11.80 16.45 -8.45
N ASP A 78 -12.19 16.37 -9.72
CA ASP A 78 -13.57 16.29 -10.20
C ASP A 78 -14.20 14.91 -9.93
N ARG A 79 -13.43 13.84 -10.06
CA ARG A 79 -13.89 12.45 -9.89
C ARG A 79 -13.87 11.99 -8.44
N LEU A 80 -12.93 12.49 -7.64
CA LEU A 80 -12.69 12.00 -6.28
C LEU A 80 -13.93 12.05 -5.37
N PRO A 81 -14.73 13.15 -5.31
CA PRO A 81 -15.93 13.19 -4.45
C PRO A 81 -16.94 12.09 -4.78
N HIS A 82 -17.16 11.82 -6.07
CA HIS A 82 -18.08 10.79 -6.53
C HIS A 82 -17.60 9.40 -6.13
N LEU A 83 -16.30 9.12 -6.32
CA LEU A 83 -15.71 7.84 -5.92
C LEU A 83 -15.81 7.60 -4.41
N LEU A 84 -15.53 8.61 -3.59
CA LEU A 84 -15.66 8.50 -2.14
C LEU A 84 -17.11 8.25 -1.71
N LEU A 85 -18.07 8.90 -2.37
CA LEU A 85 -19.49 8.67 -2.12
C LEU A 85 -19.87 7.22 -2.48
N HIS A 86 -19.45 6.73 -3.65
CA HIS A 86 -19.70 5.34 -4.07
C HIS A 86 -19.05 4.31 -3.15
N GLN A 87 -17.91 4.63 -2.53
CA GLN A 87 -17.19 3.74 -1.63
C GLN A 87 -17.59 3.88 -0.16
N ALA A 88 -18.42 4.87 0.20
CA ALA A 88 -18.63 5.28 1.59
C ALA A 88 -19.03 4.13 2.52
N MET A 89 -20.03 3.33 2.12
CA MET A 89 -20.53 2.21 2.94
C MET A 89 -19.47 1.11 3.12
N ALA A 90 -18.82 0.68 2.03
CA ALA A 90 -17.80 -0.35 2.10
C ALA A 90 -16.59 0.11 2.94
N ARG A 91 -16.17 1.36 2.73
CA ARG A 91 -15.10 2.00 3.48
C ARG A 91 -15.43 2.08 4.97
N GLU A 92 -16.63 2.51 5.34
CA GLU A 92 -17.07 2.57 6.74
C GLU A 92 -17.05 1.20 7.40
N GLN A 93 -17.59 0.17 6.73
CA GLN A 93 -17.55 -1.20 7.24
C GLN A 93 -16.12 -1.71 7.49
N ILE A 94 -15.19 -1.40 6.58
CA ILE A 94 -13.78 -1.78 6.75
C ILE A 94 -13.15 -1.02 7.93
N LEU A 95 -13.40 0.29 8.04
CA LEU A 95 -12.83 1.14 9.08
C LEU A 95 -13.39 0.89 10.49
N LEU A 96 -14.60 0.34 10.58
CA LEU A 96 -15.20 -0.11 11.84
C LEU A 96 -14.55 -1.41 12.36
N SER A 97 -13.84 -2.15 11.50
CA SER A 97 -13.14 -3.37 11.87
C SER A 97 -11.65 -3.09 12.10
N GLU A 98 -11.09 -3.65 13.16
CA GLU A 98 -9.63 -3.66 13.36
C GLU A 98 -8.94 -4.64 12.40
N GLU A 99 -9.64 -5.70 12.00
CA GLU A 99 -9.16 -6.73 11.08
C GLU A 99 -10.06 -6.87 9.85
N SER A 100 -9.47 -6.89 8.66
CA SER A 100 -10.15 -7.07 7.40
C SER A 100 -9.61 -8.30 6.67
N SER A 101 -10.50 -9.08 6.08
CA SER A 101 -10.12 -10.16 5.16
C SER A 101 -9.61 -9.64 3.82
N LEU A 102 -9.72 -8.33 3.56
CA LEU A 102 -9.22 -7.70 2.35
C LEU A 102 -7.70 -7.55 2.42
N PRO A 103 -6.98 -7.70 1.30
CA PRO A 103 -5.63 -7.17 1.19
C PRO A 103 -5.64 -5.67 1.49
N VAL A 104 -4.72 -5.18 2.33
CA VAL A 104 -4.58 -3.74 2.61
C VAL A 104 -3.14 -3.31 2.37
N ILE A 105 -2.97 -2.27 1.55
CA ILE A 105 -1.68 -1.64 1.26
C ILE A 105 -1.57 -0.36 2.08
N HIS A 106 -0.49 -0.25 2.85
CA HIS A 106 -0.19 0.89 3.69
C HIS A 106 0.99 1.68 3.14
N SER A 107 0.88 2.99 2.98
CA SER A 107 2.07 3.84 2.90
C SER A 107 2.68 3.93 4.29
N VAL A 108 3.92 3.49 4.43
CA VAL A 108 4.66 3.55 5.68
C VAL A 108 5.80 4.54 5.50
N ASP A 109 5.98 5.45 6.47
CA ASP A 109 7.12 6.38 6.55
C ASP A 109 8.12 5.91 7.64
N HIS A 110 9.24 6.63 7.79
CA HIS A 110 10.32 6.24 8.69
C HIS A 110 9.98 6.38 10.19
N GLU A 111 8.83 6.98 10.52
CA GLU A 111 8.35 7.23 11.89
C GLU A 111 7.07 6.44 12.22
N HIS A 112 6.25 6.07 11.23
CA HIS A 112 4.88 5.58 11.43
C HIS A 112 4.62 4.21 10.76
N PHE A 113 5.12 3.13 11.36
CA PHE A 113 4.78 1.76 10.93
C PHE A 113 3.43 1.24 11.47
N ASP A 114 2.80 1.95 12.41
CA ASP A 114 1.64 1.44 13.17
C ASP A 114 0.45 2.43 13.24
N SER A 115 0.41 3.44 12.38
CA SER A 115 -0.61 4.50 12.45
C SER A 115 -2.01 4.07 11.98
N SER A 116 -2.15 2.87 11.41
CA SER A 116 -3.42 2.42 10.87
C SER A 116 -4.22 1.57 11.86
N LYS A 117 -5.50 1.91 12.02
CA LYS A 117 -6.47 1.09 12.77
C LYS A 117 -6.82 -0.23 12.07
N VAL A 118 -6.72 -0.29 10.75
CA VAL A 118 -7.13 -1.47 9.97
C VAL A 118 -5.91 -2.33 9.66
N ARG A 119 -6.05 -3.63 9.85
CA ARG A 119 -5.11 -4.67 9.40
C ARG A 119 -5.77 -5.51 8.31
N GLY A 120 -5.15 -5.60 7.14
CA GLY A 120 -5.61 -6.46 6.05
C GLY A 120 -5.15 -7.91 6.16
N SER A 121 -5.56 -8.72 5.19
CA SER A 121 -5.10 -10.10 4.97
C SER A 121 -4.98 -10.38 3.46
N PRO A 122 -3.77 -10.27 2.87
CA PRO A 122 -2.52 -9.86 3.50
C PRO A 122 -2.45 -8.36 3.84
N ASN A 123 -1.65 -8.04 4.85
CA ASN A 123 -1.33 -6.70 5.28
C ASN A 123 0.04 -6.27 4.73
N ILE A 124 0.06 -5.31 3.81
CA ILE A 124 1.23 -4.98 2.99
C ILE A 124 1.77 -3.61 3.37
N ALA A 125 3.06 -3.52 3.73
CA ALA A 125 3.75 -2.25 3.94
C ALA A 125 4.45 -1.81 2.65
N LEU A 126 4.01 -0.70 2.07
CA LEU A 126 4.70 -0.03 0.99
C LEU A 126 5.65 1.01 1.59
N ILE A 127 6.93 0.94 1.21
CA ILE A 127 8.02 1.70 1.80
C ILE A 127 8.83 2.42 0.74
N PHE A 128 8.90 3.74 0.89
CA PHE A 128 9.81 4.63 0.19
C PHE A 128 10.33 5.63 1.20
N PHE A 129 11.59 5.48 1.59
CA PHE A 129 12.27 6.46 2.44
C PHE A 129 13.51 6.98 1.72
N ASP A 130 13.71 8.29 1.81
CA ASP A 130 14.96 8.99 1.48
C ASP A 130 15.94 9.00 2.66
N THR A 131 15.44 8.78 3.87
CA THR A 131 16.18 8.74 5.13
C THR A 131 15.62 7.64 6.03
N PHE A 132 16.50 6.96 6.79
CA PHE A 132 16.08 5.81 7.61
C PHE A 132 16.34 6.04 9.11
N ARG A 133 15.26 6.14 9.89
CA ARG A 133 15.31 6.38 11.35
C ARG A 133 14.62 5.31 12.20
N ALA A 134 14.15 4.22 11.61
CA ALA A 134 13.43 3.20 12.38
C ALA A 134 14.35 2.48 13.38
N SER A 135 13.86 2.32 14.61
CA SER A 135 14.53 1.55 15.64
C SER A 135 14.34 0.03 15.42
N PRO A 136 15.22 -0.82 15.95
CA PRO A 136 15.03 -2.28 15.89
C PRO A 136 13.70 -2.72 16.51
N ALA A 137 13.24 -2.06 17.58
CA ALA A 137 11.96 -2.35 18.22
C ALA A 137 10.78 -2.04 17.29
N LEU A 138 10.84 -0.91 16.56
CA LEU A 138 9.83 -0.53 15.57
C LEU A 138 9.77 -1.54 14.42
N LEU A 139 10.93 -1.97 13.90
CA LEU A 139 10.99 -3.00 12.84
C LEU A 139 10.51 -4.37 13.32
N ALA A 140 10.80 -4.73 14.57
CA ALA A 140 10.27 -5.96 15.15
C ALA A 140 8.75 -5.91 15.25
N ALA A 141 8.16 -4.78 15.66
CA ALA A 141 6.72 -4.57 15.67
C ALA A 141 6.13 -4.63 14.24
N ALA A 142 6.72 -3.91 13.29
CA ALA A 142 6.33 -3.94 11.88
C ALA A 142 6.34 -5.37 11.31
N SER A 143 7.37 -6.18 11.62
CA SER A 143 7.48 -7.56 11.15
C SER A 143 6.40 -8.51 11.64
N ARG A 144 5.69 -8.16 12.73
CA ARG A 144 4.53 -8.90 13.22
C ARG A 144 3.22 -8.36 12.64
N ARG A 145 3.23 -7.09 12.22
CA ARG A 145 2.08 -6.39 11.67
C ARG A 145 1.88 -6.67 10.18
N PHE A 146 2.95 -6.72 9.40
CA PHE A 146 2.90 -6.86 7.94
C PHE A 146 3.32 -8.25 7.48
N ASP A 147 2.58 -8.79 6.52
CA ASP A 147 2.86 -10.07 5.89
C ASP A 147 4.01 -9.94 4.88
N CYS A 148 4.14 -8.76 4.26
CA CYS A 148 5.28 -8.41 3.43
C CYS A 148 5.54 -6.90 3.39
N PHE A 149 6.75 -6.58 2.95
CA PHE A 149 7.22 -5.23 2.67
C PHE A 149 7.46 -5.10 1.18
N VAL A 150 6.92 -4.06 0.55
CA VAL A 150 7.24 -3.66 -0.82
C VAL A 150 8.08 -2.39 -0.72
N VAL A 151 9.29 -2.42 -1.26
CA VAL A 151 10.23 -1.29 -1.18
C VAL A 151 10.57 -0.77 -2.58
N GLY A 152 10.84 0.53 -2.64
CA GLY A 152 11.18 1.22 -3.89
C GLY A 152 12.58 0.98 -4.46
N SER A 153 13.50 0.42 -3.67
CA SER A 153 14.90 0.24 -4.09
C SER A 153 15.59 -0.89 -3.33
N SER A 154 16.65 -1.43 -3.93
CA SER A 154 17.62 -2.33 -3.28
C SER A 154 18.21 -1.73 -1.98
N TRP A 155 18.53 -0.43 -1.97
CA TRP A 155 19.01 0.28 -0.78
C TRP A 155 18.01 0.26 0.38
N ASN A 156 16.71 0.49 0.12
CA ASN A 156 15.66 0.42 1.15
C ASN A 156 15.57 -1.00 1.75
N ALA A 157 15.65 -2.05 0.91
CA ALA A 157 15.69 -3.43 1.39
C ALA A 157 16.91 -3.69 2.29
N ALA A 158 18.10 -3.29 1.84
CA ALA A 158 19.35 -3.45 2.58
C ALA A 158 19.30 -2.71 3.92
N MET A 159 18.77 -1.48 3.94
CA MET A 159 18.63 -0.69 5.17
C MET A 159 17.69 -1.34 6.19
N LEU A 160 16.53 -1.86 5.76
CA LEU A 160 15.62 -2.58 6.64
C LEU A 160 16.30 -3.80 7.28
N ARG A 161 17.07 -4.56 6.49
CA ARG A 161 17.83 -5.73 7.00
C ARG A 161 18.92 -5.32 7.99
N ALA A 162 19.75 -4.35 7.62
CA ALA A 162 20.86 -3.86 8.44
C ALA A 162 20.38 -3.31 9.79
N ARG A 163 19.14 -2.81 9.85
CA ARG A 163 18.54 -2.21 11.05
C ARG A 163 17.70 -3.17 11.88
N GLY A 164 17.63 -4.44 11.48
CA GLY A 164 17.08 -5.51 12.31
C GLY A 164 15.72 -6.04 11.88
N LEU A 165 15.25 -5.75 10.65
CA LEU A 165 14.06 -6.42 10.13
C LEU A 165 14.35 -7.93 10.00
N PRO A 166 13.61 -8.82 10.70
CA PRO A 166 13.93 -10.25 10.78
C PRO A 166 14.06 -10.91 9.41
N ARG A 167 15.08 -11.76 9.19
CA ARG A 167 15.34 -12.43 7.90
C ARG A 167 14.12 -13.14 7.30
N ARG A 168 13.22 -13.65 8.16
CA ARG A 168 11.96 -14.32 7.75
C ARG A 168 10.91 -13.39 7.15
N SER A 169 11.01 -12.07 7.34
CA SER A 169 10.08 -11.10 6.74
C SER A 169 10.29 -11.06 5.23
N LYS A 170 9.19 -11.13 4.47
CA LYS A 170 9.20 -11.05 3.01
C LYS A 170 9.40 -9.60 2.58
N ILE A 171 10.38 -9.34 1.72
CA ILE A 171 10.63 -8.03 1.11
C ILE A 171 10.60 -8.21 -0.40
N PHE A 172 9.82 -7.38 -1.08
CA PHE A 172 9.75 -7.29 -2.54
C PHE A 172 10.27 -5.92 -2.95
N THR A 173 11.14 -5.87 -3.96
CA THR A 173 11.63 -4.60 -4.50
C THR A 173 10.88 -4.29 -5.79
N VAL A 174 10.27 -3.12 -5.86
CA VAL A 174 9.62 -2.59 -7.06
C VAL A 174 10.34 -1.30 -7.42
N ILE A 175 11.21 -1.41 -8.41
CA ILE A 175 12.09 -0.33 -8.85
C ILE A 175 11.26 0.69 -9.64
N GLN A 176 11.21 1.94 -9.17
CA GLN A 176 10.65 3.06 -9.91
C GLN A 176 11.80 3.93 -10.45
N GLY A 177 12.27 3.66 -11.67
CA GLY A 177 13.39 4.39 -12.30
C GLY A 177 14.67 3.57 -12.36
N VAL A 178 15.84 4.20 -12.21
CA VAL A 178 17.13 3.50 -12.34
C VAL A 178 17.61 2.99 -10.98
N ASP A 179 17.50 1.68 -10.77
CA ASP A 179 18.21 0.90 -9.74
C ASP A 179 19.19 -0.02 -10.49
N LEU A 180 20.48 0.23 -10.38
CA LEU A 180 21.54 -0.55 -11.03
C LEU A 180 22.59 -1.01 -10.02
N ASP A 181 22.10 -1.36 -8.82
CA ASP A 181 22.83 -1.97 -7.69
C ASP A 181 23.80 -1.03 -6.95
N VAL A 182 23.23 -0.20 -6.07
CA VAL A 182 23.95 0.46 -4.96
C VAL A 182 24.13 -0.53 -3.80
#